data_AF-A0ABD6D300-F1
#
_entry.id   AF-A0ABD6D300-F1
#
_cell.length_a   1.000
_cell.length_b   1.000
_cell.length_c   1.000
_cell.angle_alpha   90.00
_cell.angle_beta   90.00
_cell.angle_gamma   90.00
#
_symmetry.space_group_name_H-M   'P 1'
#
loop_
_entity.id
_entity.type
_entity.pdbx_description
1 polymer ?
#
loop_
_entity_poly.entity_id
_entity_poly.type
_entity_poly.pdbx_seq_one_letter_code
_entity_poly.pdbx_strand_id
1 'polypeptide(L)'
;MVRDPLSGDDPPDLQSVLDALDDADCRTIIRHLDEPMTATEVSEECDIPMSTTYRKLDLLTEASLLVEGTEIRPDGHHATRYETDFEAVTIGLTDQRDLDVNIDRPSHSADERLASLWGEVRKET
;
A
#
# COMPACT_ATOMS: atom_id res chain seq x y z
N MET A 1 -19.61 -12.80 -0.12
CA MET A 1 -18.34 -12.95 -0.85
C MET A 1 -17.29 -13.33 0.19
N VAL A 2 -16.49 -14.37 -0.09
CA VAL A 2 -15.70 -15.09 0.91
C VAL A 2 -14.49 -14.23 1.32
N ARG A 3 -14.41 -13.86 2.60
CA ARG A 3 -13.21 -13.27 3.21
C ARG A 3 -12.07 -14.29 3.12
N ASP A 4 -10.92 -13.89 2.56
CA ASP A 4 -9.70 -14.68 2.64
C ASP A 4 -9.24 -14.68 4.11
N PRO A 5 -9.27 -15.82 4.84
CA PRO A 5 -9.02 -15.86 6.28
C PRO A 5 -7.56 -15.63 6.68
N LEU A 6 -6.68 -15.34 5.70
CA LEU A 6 -5.22 -15.32 5.86
C LEU A 6 -4.59 -13.95 5.61
N SER A 7 -5.36 -12.93 5.25
CA SER A 7 -4.89 -11.54 5.31
C SER A 7 -4.83 -11.15 6.79
N GLY A 8 -3.66 -11.34 7.42
CA GLY A 8 -3.41 -11.07 8.84
C GLY A 8 -3.42 -9.58 9.22
N ASP A 9 -3.77 -8.69 8.30
CA ASP A 9 -3.94 -7.27 8.56
C ASP A 9 -5.38 -6.99 8.95
N ASP A 10 -5.56 -6.31 10.09
CA ASP A 10 -6.83 -5.72 10.43
C ASP A 10 -7.30 -4.83 9.26
N PRO A 11 -8.58 -4.89 8.87
CA PRO A 11 -9.07 -4.03 7.80
C PRO A 11 -8.76 -2.56 8.13
N PRO A 12 -8.23 -1.79 7.16
CA PRO A 12 -7.82 -0.42 7.44
C PRO A 12 -9.01 0.39 7.95
N ASP A 13 -8.72 1.32 8.85
CA ASP A 13 -9.75 2.21 9.36
C ASP A 13 -10.34 3.06 8.23
N LEU A 14 -11.68 3.18 8.20
CA LEU A 14 -12.40 3.93 7.17
C LEU A 14 -11.89 5.38 7.08
N GLN A 15 -11.60 6.02 8.22
CA GLN A 15 -11.16 7.41 8.23
C GLN A 15 -9.79 7.55 7.56
N SER A 16 -8.85 6.64 7.82
CA SER A 16 -7.54 6.65 7.16
C SER A 16 -7.65 6.55 5.65
N VAL A 17 -8.52 5.66 5.15
CA VAL A 17 -8.76 5.52 3.70
C VAL A 17 -9.39 6.79 3.11
N LEU A 18 -10.36 7.38 3.79
CA LEU A 18 -11.01 8.61 3.33
C LEU A 18 -10.05 9.81 3.34
N ASP A 19 -9.26 9.97 4.39
CA ASP A 19 -8.27 11.05 4.52
C ASP A 19 -7.21 10.96 3.40
N ALA A 20 -6.75 9.75 3.11
CA ALA A 20 -5.80 9.52 2.03
C ALA A 20 -6.41 9.79 0.65
N LEU A 21 -7.67 9.38 0.40
CA LEU A 21 -8.32 9.56 -0.91
C LEU A 21 -8.90 10.97 -1.14
N ASP A 22 -9.18 11.75 -0.08
CA ASP A 22 -9.56 13.16 -0.19
C ASP A 22 -8.36 14.02 -0.65
N ASP A 23 -7.15 13.65 -0.20
CA ASP A 23 -5.92 14.37 -0.51
C ASP A 23 -5.56 14.30 -2.01
N ALA A 24 -5.31 15.47 -2.62
CA ALA A 24 -5.02 15.57 -4.04
C ALA A 24 -3.64 14.99 -4.38
N ASP A 25 -2.64 15.19 -3.52
CA ASP A 25 -1.28 14.71 -3.74
C ASP A 25 -1.23 13.19 -3.64
N CYS A 26 -1.93 12.61 -2.65
CA CYS A 26 -2.09 11.16 -2.53
C CYS A 26 -2.68 10.54 -3.81
N ARG A 27 -3.76 11.13 -4.34
CA ARG A 27 -4.35 10.67 -5.61
C ARG A 27 -3.41 10.86 -6.80
N THR A 28 -2.58 11.89 -6.82
CA THR A 28 -1.55 12.06 -7.84
C THR A 28 -0.54 10.92 -7.75
N ILE A 29 0.00 10.65 -6.56
CA ILE A 29 0.95 9.56 -6.32
C ILE A 29 0.39 8.20 -6.78
N ILE A 30 -0.84 7.85 -6.40
CA ILE A 30 -1.50 6.60 -6.85
C ILE A 30 -1.53 6.49 -8.38
N ARG A 31 -1.77 7.59 -9.11
CA ARG A 31 -1.84 7.58 -10.58
C ARG A 31 -0.50 7.43 -11.28
N HIS A 32 0.60 7.70 -10.58
CA HIS A 32 1.97 7.61 -11.11
C HIS A 32 2.69 6.33 -10.66
N LEU A 33 2.23 5.70 -9.57
CA LEU A 33 2.75 4.42 -9.06
C LEU A 33 2.25 3.22 -9.89
N ASP A 34 2.62 3.19 -11.16
CA ASP A 34 2.33 2.09 -12.10
C ASP A 34 3.31 0.92 -11.90
N GLU A 35 4.51 1.21 -11.39
CA GLU A 35 5.56 0.27 -11.01
C GLU A 35 6.14 0.68 -9.63
N PRO A 36 6.85 -0.21 -8.89
CA PRO A 36 7.38 0.13 -7.57
C PRO A 36 8.44 1.25 -7.62
N MET A 37 8.20 2.35 -6.91
CA MET A 37 9.07 3.54 -6.91
C MET A 37 9.56 3.92 -5.51
N THR A 38 10.76 4.48 -5.43
CA THR A 38 11.30 5.08 -4.21
C THR A 38 10.65 6.45 -3.95
N ALA A 39 10.71 6.93 -2.70
CA ALA A 39 10.19 8.25 -2.35
C ALA A 39 10.80 9.39 -3.20
N THR A 40 12.08 9.26 -3.58
CA THR A 40 12.74 10.22 -4.49
C THR A 40 12.13 10.19 -5.88
N GLU A 41 11.95 9.00 -6.46
CA GLU A 41 11.33 8.84 -7.78
C GLU A 41 9.89 9.37 -7.76
N VAL A 42 9.11 9.10 -6.71
CA VAL A 42 7.74 9.63 -6.56
C VAL A 42 7.74 11.16 -6.49
N SER A 43 8.67 11.75 -5.73
CA SER A 43 8.80 13.21 -5.62
C SER A 43 9.09 13.86 -6.97
N GLU A 44 9.98 13.27 -7.76
CA GLU A 44 10.36 13.76 -9.08
C GLU A 44 9.22 13.62 -10.11
N GLU A 45 8.61 12.44 -10.22
CA GLU A 45 7.57 12.17 -11.21
C GLU A 45 6.26 12.92 -10.92
N CYS A 46 5.92 13.12 -9.64
CA CYS A 46 4.70 13.82 -9.24
C CYS A 46 4.89 15.34 -9.10
N ASP A 47 6.12 15.87 -9.20
CA ASP A 47 6.49 17.26 -8.88
C ASP A 47 6.02 17.68 -7.48
N ILE A 48 6.20 16.79 -6.49
CA ILE A 48 5.83 17.00 -5.08
C ILE A 48 7.12 17.14 -4.26
N PRO A 49 7.26 18.16 -3.39
CA PRO A 49 8.45 18.29 -2.54
C PRO A 49 8.66 17.08 -1.63
N MET A 50 9.90 16.61 -1.47
CA MET A 50 10.26 15.42 -0.68
C MET A 50 9.60 15.34 0.71
N SER A 51 9.53 16.46 1.46
CA SER A 51 8.90 16.47 2.79
C SER A 51 7.39 16.22 2.74
N THR A 52 6.73 16.66 1.68
CA THR A 52 5.33 16.36 1.41
C THR A 52 5.21 14.92 0.94
N THR A 53 6.05 14.45 0.02
CA THR A 53 6.04 13.08 -0.50
C THR A 53 6.09 12.05 0.62
N TYR A 54 7.04 12.15 1.55
CA TYR A 54 7.10 11.21 2.71
C TYR A 54 5.79 11.18 3.48
N ARG A 55 5.22 12.35 3.81
CA ARG A 55 3.94 12.43 4.52
C ARG A 55 2.79 11.78 3.75
N LYS A 56 2.77 11.88 2.41
CA LYS A 56 1.72 11.26 1.60
C LYS A 56 1.88 9.76 1.47
N LEU A 57 3.13 9.29 1.33
CA LEU A 57 3.43 7.86 1.33
C LEU A 57 3.05 7.24 2.67
N ASP A 58 3.37 7.89 3.79
CA ASP A 58 2.96 7.44 5.12
C ASP A 58 1.41 7.33 5.22
N LEU A 59 0.67 8.37 4.81
CA LEU A 59 -0.80 8.34 4.83
C LEU A 59 -1.38 7.21 3.97
N LEU A 60 -0.80 6.98 2.80
CA LEU A 60 -1.25 5.94 1.88
C LEU A 60 -0.91 4.53 2.41
N THR A 61 0.25 4.35 3.03
CA THR A 61 0.64 3.08 3.67
C THR A 61 -0.18 2.80 4.93
N GLU A 62 -0.45 3.81 5.76
CA GLU A 62 -1.34 3.70 6.92
C GLU A 62 -2.79 3.36 6.54
N ALA A 63 -3.26 3.87 5.40
CA ALA A 63 -4.54 3.50 4.79
C ALA A 63 -4.51 2.13 4.11
N SER A 64 -3.37 1.44 4.14
CA SER A 64 -3.10 0.20 3.43
C SER A 64 -3.39 0.30 1.92
N LEU A 65 -3.22 1.46 1.29
CA LEU A 65 -3.36 1.63 -0.16
C LEU A 65 -2.04 1.40 -0.89
N LEU A 66 -0.92 1.56 -0.18
CA LEU A 66 0.41 1.19 -0.64
C LEU A 66 1.04 0.16 0.28
N VAL A 67 1.94 -0.66 -0.26
CA VAL A 67 2.85 -1.53 0.51
C VAL A 67 4.30 -1.09 0.30
N GLU A 68 5.11 -1.25 1.36
CA GLU A 68 6.54 -0.95 1.34
C GLU A 68 7.35 -2.21 0.99
N GLY A 69 8.17 -2.11 -0.06
CA GLY A 69 9.17 -3.10 -0.45
C GLY A 69 10.59 -2.61 -0.15
N THR A 70 11.51 -3.51 0.17
CA THR A 70 12.94 -3.17 0.31
C THR A 70 13.73 -3.67 -0.89
N GLU A 71 14.36 -2.76 -1.63
CA GLU A 71 15.34 -3.15 -2.64
C GLU A 71 16.73 -3.30 -2.00
N ILE A 72 17.32 -4.49 -2.09
CA ILE A 72 18.70 -4.73 -1.66
C ILE A 72 19.63 -4.47 -2.84
N ARG A 73 20.30 -3.31 -2.83
CA ARG A 73 21.29 -3.00 -3.86
C ARG A 73 22.66 -3.62 -3.53
N PRO A 74 23.45 -4.02 -4.55
CA PRO A 74 24.76 -4.65 -4.34
C PRO A 74 25.80 -3.76 -3.66
N ASP A 75 25.58 -2.45 -3.65
CA ASP A 75 26.44 -1.43 -3.04
C ASP A 75 26.14 -1.20 -1.54
N GLY A 76 25.16 -1.90 -0.98
CA GLY A 76 24.77 -1.81 0.42
C GLY A 76 23.80 -0.67 0.74
N HIS A 77 23.34 0.09 -0.25
CA HIS A 77 22.29 1.08 -0.05
C HIS A 77 20.92 0.43 -0.19
N HIS A 78 20.19 0.31 0.92
CA HIS A 78 18.79 -0.09 0.90
C HIS A 78 17.92 1.11 0.57
N ALA A 79 17.03 0.96 -0.41
CA ALA A 79 16.00 1.94 -0.71
C ALA A 79 14.62 1.31 -0.51
N THR A 80 13.76 2.00 0.23
CA THR A 80 12.34 1.66 0.32
C THR A 80 11.66 2.01 -1.00
N ARG A 81 10.94 1.05 -1.57
CA ARG A 81 10.04 1.23 -2.70
C ARG A 81 8.61 1.10 -2.22
N TYR A 82 7.72 1.81 -2.89
CA TYR A 82 6.30 1.83 -2.64
C TYR A 82 5.59 1.31 -3.88
N GLU A 83 4.60 0.47 -3.70
CA GLU A 83 3.74 -0.01 -4.77
C GLU A 83 2.27 0.05 -4.37
N THR A 84 1.40 0.23 -5.37
CA THR A 84 -0.05 0.21 -5.17
C THR A 84 -0.51 -1.20 -4.87
N ASP A 85 -1.18 -1.40 -3.73
CA ASP A 85 -1.62 -2.72 -3.26
C ASP A 85 -3.15 -2.89 -3.34
N PHE A 86 -3.84 -2.17 -4.21
CA PHE A 86 -5.30 -2.32 -4.35
C PHE A 86 -5.78 -2.19 -5.79
N GLU A 87 -6.88 -2.87 -6.09
CA GLU A 87 -7.62 -2.74 -7.35
C GLU A 87 -8.91 -1.94 -7.16
N ALA A 88 -9.57 -2.09 -6.01
CA ALA A 88 -10.80 -1.38 -5.70
C ALA A 88 -10.93 -1.05 -4.21
N VAL A 89 -11.49 0.13 -3.92
CA VAL A 89 -11.94 0.53 -2.59
C VAL A 89 -13.45 0.67 -2.65
N THR A 90 -14.16 -0.12 -1.86
CA THR A 90 -15.63 -0.11 -1.78
C THR A 90 -16.07 0.39 -0.41
N ILE A 91 -16.92 1.42 -0.41
CA ILE A 91 -17.56 1.92 0.81
C ILE A 91 -19.00 1.40 0.84
N GLY A 92 -19.32 0.64 1.88
CA GLY A 92 -20.66 0.13 2.13
C GLY A 92 -21.38 0.93 3.22
N LEU A 93 -22.71 0.81 3.22
CA LEU A 93 -23.56 1.24 4.33
C LEU A 93 -24.24 -0.02 4.88
N THR A 94 -23.93 -0.35 6.12
CA THR A 94 -24.49 -1.52 6.80
C THR A 94 -25.95 -1.29 7.22
N ASP A 95 -26.65 -2.37 7.59
CA ASP A 95 -28.02 -2.30 8.10
C ASP A 95 -28.11 -1.49 9.41
N GLN A 96 -27.02 -1.44 10.20
CA GLN A 96 -26.92 -0.61 11.40
C GLN A 96 -26.66 0.87 11.12
N ARG A 97 -26.55 1.28 9.85
CA ARG A 97 -26.16 2.63 9.38
C ARG A 97 -24.72 3.02 9.71
N ASP A 98 -23.86 2.05 9.93
CA ASP A 98 -22.41 2.26 9.98
C ASP A 98 -21.81 2.13 8.57
N LEU A 99 -20.80 2.95 8.27
CA LEU A 99 -20.04 2.82 7.03
C LEU A 99 -18.91 1.81 7.22
N ASP A 100 -18.71 0.94 6.25
CA ASP A 100 -17.60 -0.02 6.20
C ASP A 100 -16.77 0.17 4.93
N VAL A 101 -15.50 -0.20 5.01
CA VAL A 101 -14.57 -0.17 3.87
C VAL A 101 -14.10 -1.59 3.56
N ASN A 102 -14.09 -1.92 2.28
CA ASN A 102 -13.47 -3.13 1.75
C ASN A 102 -12.46 -2.75 0.68
N ILE A 103 -11.25 -3.29 0.78
CA ILE A 103 -10.19 -3.09 -0.20
C ILE A 103 -9.94 -4.43 -0.91
N ASP A 104 -10.20 -4.45 -2.21
CA ASP A 104 -9.87 -5.60 -3.05
C ASP A 104 -8.41 -5.50 -3.47
N ARG A 105 -7.64 -6.52 -3.11
CA ARG A 105 -6.19 -6.61 -3.37
C ARG A 105 -5.92 -7.27 -4.72
N PRO A 106 -4.83 -6.88 -5.42
CA PRO A 106 -4.36 -7.62 -6.58
C PRO A 106 -4.16 -9.08 -6.21
N SER A 107 -4.63 -9.99 -7.05
CA SER A 107 -4.39 -11.42 -6.83
C SER A 107 -2.91 -11.72 -7.08
N HIS A 108 -2.08 -11.62 -6.04
CA HIS A 108 -0.73 -12.19 -6.08
C HIS A 108 -0.85 -13.67 -6.44
N SER A 109 -0.17 -14.07 -7.51
CA SER A 109 -0.13 -15.46 -7.92
C SER A 109 0.33 -16.34 -6.75
N ALA A 110 -0.10 -17.60 -6.70
CA ALA A 110 0.26 -18.50 -5.59
C ALA A 110 1.77 -18.56 -5.32
N ASP A 111 2.60 -18.30 -6.35
CA ASP A 111 4.06 -18.24 -6.27
C ASP A 111 4.59 -17.03 -5.46
N GLU A 112 3.96 -15.86 -5.56
CA GLU A 112 4.33 -14.68 -4.75
C GLU A 112 3.92 -14.84 -3.29
N ARG A 113 2.75 -15.43 -3.04
CA ARG A 113 2.30 -15.78 -1.68
C ARG A 113 3.23 -16.79 -1.01
N LEU A 114 3.75 -17.77 -1.77
CA LEU A 114 4.77 -18.71 -1.30
C LEU A 114 6.10 -17.99 -1.01
N ALA A 115 6.56 -17.08 -1.87
CA ALA A 115 7.82 -16.37 -1.69
C ALA A 115 7.86 -15.54 -0.38
N SER A 116 6.76 -14.87 -0.03
CA SER A 116 6.65 -14.13 1.25
C SER A 116 6.78 -15.08 2.45
N LEU A 117 6.09 -16.23 2.43
CA LEU A 117 6.16 -17.25 3.48
C LEU A 117 7.56 -17.87 3.65
N TRP A 118 8.33 -18.03 2.57
CA TRP A 118 9.71 -18.54 2.65
C TRP A 118 10.73 -17.48 3.06
N GLY A 119 10.40 -16.18 2.89
CA GLY A 119 11.24 -15.05 3.32
C GLY A 119 11.30 -14.91 4.84
N GLU A 120 10.19 -15.16 5.53
CA GLU A 120 10.11 -15.06 7.00
C GLU A 120 10.85 -16.21 7.70
N VAL A 121 10.79 -17.44 7.16
CA VAL A 121 11.44 -18.63 7.75
C VAL A 121 12.98 -18.54 7.71
N ARG A 122 13.56 -17.71 6.83
CA ARG A 122 15.02 -17.56 6.70
C ARG A 122 15.66 -16.55 7.66
N LYS A 123 14.86 -15.83 8.47
CA LYS A 123 15.38 -14.89 9.48
C LYS A 123 15.57 -15.51 10.88
N GLU A 124 15.24 -16.78 11.09
CA GLU A 124 15.42 -17.50 12.36
C GLU A 124 16.46 -18.63 12.31
N THR A 125 17.57 -18.46 11.59
CA THR A 125 18.76 -19.33 11.75
C THR A 125 20.05 -18.52 11.67
#